data_AF-A0A2T6NIL4-F1
#
_entry.id   AF-A0A2T6NIL4-F1
#
_cell.length_a   1.000
_cell.length_b   1.000
_cell.length_c   1.000
_cell.angle_alpha   90.00
_cell.angle_beta   90.00
_cell.angle_gamma   90.00
#
_symmetry.space_group_name_H-M   'P 1'
#
loop_
_entity.id
_entity.type
_entity.pdbx_description
1 polymer ?
#
loop_
_entity_poly.entity_id
_entity_poly.type
_entity_poly.pdbx_seq_one_letter_code
_entity_poly.pdbx_strand_id
1 'polypeptide(L)'
;MMTSYRNYLSIMGLCLLAILSIKPALGAELPQNSECFESRDGMSQVNVHDTATGVVNVKCSPDTGGVLWWGDPFEGTIPMGDMEVEADYWHEEAVVKPREPQIDRNKMLTICGMACHNGVYVPIPYNKDPRPLKMHLDIIPDAMNLKHGKGSVWCLDCHHLVDRTKLIDNFGYSVSFNQPQKLCGKCHGQVYRSWRDGIHGKRIGMWDKGGKKRWWVCTECHNPHDVEQGDRNSGYAQLAPEPAPNLPKGMTNADHERMHHGPSKSESLH
;
A
#
# COMPACT_ATOMS: atom_id res chain seq x y z
N MET A 1 -21.88 90.14 -8.04
CA MET A 1 -22.61 89.93 -6.77
C MET A 1 -22.70 88.44 -6.56
N MET A 2 -22.36 87.98 -5.35
CA MET A 2 -22.44 86.60 -4.85
C MET A 2 -21.33 85.61 -5.21
N THR A 3 -20.80 85.07 -4.12
CA THR A 3 -19.68 84.18 -3.84
C THR A 3 -20.10 82.71 -3.77
N SER A 4 -19.09 81.82 -3.81
CA SER A 4 -19.04 80.50 -3.15
C SER A 4 -19.78 79.34 -3.86
N TYR A 5 -19.32 78.08 -3.94
CA TYR A 5 -18.44 77.28 -3.08
C TYR A 5 -17.64 76.24 -3.91
N ARG A 6 -16.39 75.95 -3.49
CA ARG A 6 -15.59 74.77 -3.91
C ARG A 6 -15.93 73.59 -2.99
N ASN A 7 -16.41 72.48 -3.54
CA ASN A 7 -16.53 71.20 -2.83
C ASN A 7 -15.35 70.30 -3.22
N TYR A 8 -14.47 70.04 -2.26
CA TYR A 8 -13.49 68.95 -2.30
C TYR A 8 -14.12 67.74 -1.60
N LEU A 9 -14.41 66.67 -2.34
CA LEU A 9 -14.71 65.37 -1.71
C LEU A 9 -13.40 64.62 -1.47
N SER A 10 -13.13 64.38 -0.19
CA SER A 10 -12.01 63.65 0.36
C SER A 10 -12.18 62.14 0.11
N ILE A 11 -11.21 61.51 -0.58
CA ILE A 11 -11.13 60.05 -0.71
C ILE A 11 -10.38 59.55 0.53
N MET A 12 -11.12 59.11 1.56
CA MET A 12 -10.55 58.29 2.63
C MET A 12 -10.28 56.88 2.10
N GLY A 13 -9.00 56.55 1.92
CA GLY A 13 -8.57 55.17 1.68
C GLY A 13 -8.79 54.31 2.93
N LEU A 14 -9.61 53.27 2.80
CA LEU A 14 -9.72 52.21 3.79
C LEU A 14 -8.43 51.38 3.79
N CYS A 15 -7.67 51.49 4.88
CA CYS A 15 -6.55 50.59 5.19
C CYS A 15 -7.13 49.29 5.77
N LEU A 16 -7.26 48.24 4.96
CA LEU A 16 -7.63 46.90 5.42
C LEU A 16 -6.41 46.25 6.08
N LEU A 17 -6.39 46.24 7.42
CA LEU A 17 -5.49 45.42 8.23
C LEU A 17 -5.81 43.93 8.01
N ALA A 18 -4.98 43.24 7.24
CA ALA A 18 -5.00 41.79 7.17
C ALA A 18 -4.45 41.21 8.47
N ILE A 19 -5.33 40.70 9.33
CA ILE A 19 -4.94 39.94 10.52
C ILE A 19 -4.50 38.55 10.05
N LEU A 20 -3.17 38.32 10.00
CA LEU A 20 -2.61 36.98 9.88
C LEU A 20 -2.91 36.21 11.16
N SER A 21 -3.92 35.34 11.10
CA SER A 21 -4.23 34.37 12.15
C SER A 21 -3.21 33.23 12.08
N ILE A 22 -2.15 33.32 12.88
CA ILE A 22 -1.21 32.22 13.09
C ILE A 22 -1.93 31.21 13.98
N LYS A 23 -2.42 30.11 13.38
CA LYS A 23 -2.88 28.95 14.16
C LYS A 23 -1.65 28.22 14.70
N PRO A 24 -1.55 27.94 16.01
CA PRO A 24 -0.51 27.07 16.52
C PRO A 24 -0.77 25.65 16.03
N ALA A 25 0.29 25.00 15.52
CA ALA A 25 0.29 23.58 15.20
C ALA A 25 0.31 22.79 16.52
N LEU A 26 -0.85 22.61 17.12
CA LEU A 26 -1.06 21.58 18.14
C LEU A 26 -1.64 20.37 17.40
N GLY A 27 -0.92 19.24 17.47
CA GLY A 27 -1.28 18.01 16.78
C GLY A 27 -2.75 17.67 17.02
N ALA A 28 -3.52 17.58 15.93
CA ALA A 28 -4.91 17.20 16.00
C ALA A 28 -4.99 15.73 16.43
N GLU A 29 -5.53 15.49 17.63
CA GLU A 29 -6.00 14.15 18.01
C GLU A 29 -7.04 13.72 16.97
N LEU A 30 -6.73 12.64 16.26
CA LEU A 30 -7.63 12.08 15.26
C LEU A 30 -8.89 11.57 15.96
N PRO A 31 -10.09 11.86 15.42
CA PRO A 31 -11.34 11.47 16.05
C PRO A 31 -11.45 9.93 16.18
N GLN A 32 -12.13 9.48 17.23
CA GLN A 32 -12.56 8.09 17.43
C GLN A 32 -13.39 7.67 16.20
N ASN A 33 -13.08 6.52 15.57
CA ASN A 33 -13.46 6.10 14.18
C ASN A 33 -12.61 6.67 13.02
N SER A 34 -11.40 7.15 13.27
CA SER A 34 -10.43 7.41 12.19
C SER A 34 -9.85 6.10 11.63
N GLU A 35 -9.49 6.11 10.35
CA GLU A 35 -8.85 5.01 9.64
C GLU A 35 -7.43 5.44 9.24
N CYS A 36 -6.43 4.61 9.54
CA CYS A 36 -5.07 4.79 9.04
C CYS A 36 -4.79 3.78 7.92
N PHE A 37 -3.62 3.87 7.28
CA PHE A 37 -3.09 2.79 6.43
C PHE A 37 -1.67 2.34 6.84
N GLU A 38 -1.36 1.07 6.66
CA GLU A 38 -0.06 0.50 7.09
C GLU A 38 1.03 0.53 6.02
N SER A 39 0.63 0.59 4.75
CA SER A 39 1.54 0.60 3.61
C SER A 39 1.07 1.54 2.51
N ARG A 40 -0.17 1.38 2.04
CA ARG A 40 -0.82 2.28 1.07
C ARG A 40 -2.25 2.58 1.45
N ASP A 41 -2.60 3.85 1.25
CA ASP A 41 -3.97 4.28 1.23
C ASP A 41 -4.75 3.58 0.10
N GLY A 42 -6.05 3.35 0.31
CA GLY A 42 -6.92 2.44 -0.43
C GLY A 42 -6.66 0.92 -0.29
N MET A 43 -5.47 0.47 0.20
CA MET A 43 -5.11 -0.97 0.15
C MET A 43 -4.91 -1.64 1.52
N SER A 44 -4.49 -0.92 2.55
CA SER A 44 -4.00 -1.50 3.81
C SER A 44 -4.57 -0.80 5.03
N GLN A 45 -5.86 -0.49 4.95
CA GLN A 45 -6.54 0.26 5.97
C GLN A 45 -6.65 -0.50 7.29
N VAL A 46 -6.57 0.26 8.38
CA VAL A 46 -6.76 -0.19 9.75
C VAL A 46 -7.61 0.84 10.49
N ASN A 47 -8.70 0.37 11.09
CA ASN A 47 -9.55 1.19 11.94
C ASN A 47 -8.89 1.38 13.31
N VAL A 48 -8.89 2.63 13.77
CA VAL A 48 -8.45 2.98 15.14
C VAL A 48 -9.53 2.55 16.13
N HIS A 49 -9.15 1.77 17.14
CA HIS A 49 -10.02 1.37 18.23
C HIS A 49 -9.24 1.19 19.54
N ASP A 50 -9.95 1.26 20.65
CA ASP A 50 -9.39 1.08 21.99
C ASP A 50 -9.14 -0.41 22.26
N THR A 51 -7.92 -0.75 22.67
CA THR A 51 -7.54 -2.12 23.09
C THR A 51 -7.56 -2.26 24.61
N ALA A 52 -7.33 -1.16 25.33
CA ALA A 52 -7.50 -1.04 26.77
C ALA A 52 -7.84 0.43 27.11
N THR A 53 -8.18 0.71 28.37
CA THR A 53 -8.51 2.07 28.81
C THR A 53 -7.34 3.03 28.53
N GLY A 54 -7.52 3.94 27.56
CA GLY A 54 -6.51 4.92 27.16
C GLY A 54 -5.40 4.38 26.24
N VAL A 55 -5.53 3.15 25.73
CA VAL A 55 -4.59 2.54 24.78
C VAL A 55 -5.34 2.19 23.50
N VAL A 56 -4.86 2.74 22.38
CA VAL A 56 -5.38 2.45 21.03
C VAL A 56 -4.53 1.40 20.33
N ASN A 57 -5.12 0.67 19.39
CA ASN A 57 -4.41 -0.31 18.57
C ASN A 57 -3.35 0.35 17.66
N VAL A 58 -3.65 1.51 17.07
CA VAL A 58 -2.75 2.27 16.21
C VAL A 58 -2.94 3.78 16.40
N LYS A 59 -1.88 4.55 16.14
CA LYS A 59 -1.95 6.01 16.02
C LYS A 59 -1.56 6.40 14.59
N CYS A 60 -2.40 7.15 13.89
CA CYS A 60 -2.06 7.63 12.56
C CYS A 60 -1.21 8.92 12.62
N SER A 61 -0.37 9.11 11.61
CA SER A 61 0.26 10.39 11.29
C SER A 61 -0.82 11.40 10.86
N PRO A 62 -0.86 12.60 11.45
CA PRO A 62 -1.80 13.63 11.03
C PRO A 62 -1.48 14.19 9.63
N ASP A 63 -0.24 14.05 9.16
CA ASP A 63 0.21 14.60 7.88
C ASP A 63 -0.06 13.64 6.72
N THR A 64 0.14 12.34 6.94
CA THR A 64 0.08 11.34 5.86
C THR A 64 -1.12 10.40 5.96
N GLY A 65 -1.74 10.25 7.14
CA GLY A 65 -2.74 9.21 7.40
C GLY A 65 -2.15 7.80 7.58
N GLY A 66 -0.83 7.63 7.42
CA GLY A 66 -0.15 6.36 7.65
C GLY A 66 -0.05 6.01 9.14
N VAL A 67 0.05 4.72 9.48
CA VAL A 67 0.28 4.30 10.86
C VAL A 67 1.67 4.74 11.32
N LEU A 68 1.72 5.53 12.41
CA LEU A 68 2.95 6.01 13.04
C LEU A 68 3.39 5.10 14.18
N TRP A 69 2.43 4.48 14.87
CA TRP A 69 2.68 3.63 16.02
C TRP A 69 1.63 2.52 16.12
N TRP A 70 2.06 1.32 16.52
CA TRP A 70 1.23 0.16 16.81
C TRP A 70 1.27 -0.16 18.30
N GLY A 71 0.11 -0.46 18.88
CA GLY A 71 -0.01 -1.08 20.20
C GLY A 71 0.44 -2.53 20.15
N ASP A 72 -0.13 -3.30 19.23
CA ASP A 72 0.37 -4.63 18.84
C ASP A 72 0.54 -4.70 17.31
N PRO A 73 1.78 -4.73 16.78
CA PRO A 73 2.03 -4.82 15.34
C PRO A 73 1.55 -6.13 14.70
N PHE A 74 1.23 -7.15 15.51
CA PHE A 74 0.79 -8.47 15.07
C PHE A 74 -0.72 -8.70 15.21
N GLU A 75 -1.46 -7.73 15.74
CA GLU A 75 -2.90 -7.85 15.96
C GLU A 75 -3.62 -8.28 14.67
N GLY A 76 -4.51 -9.28 14.71
CA GLY A 76 -5.28 -9.73 13.55
C GLY A 76 -4.46 -10.30 12.38
N THR A 77 -3.18 -10.62 12.61
CA THR A 77 -2.38 -11.38 11.65
C THR A 77 -2.70 -12.87 11.73
N ILE A 78 -2.47 -13.58 10.62
CA ILE A 78 -2.58 -15.03 10.52
C ILE A 78 -1.20 -15.62 10.17
N PRO A 79 -0.93 -16.89 10.48
CA PRO A 79 0.25 -17.56 9.99
C PRO A 79 0.38 -17.42 8.48
N MET A 80 1.58 -17.11 8.01
CA MET A 80 1.91 -17.19 6.59
C MET A 80 1.82 -18.67 6.18
N GLY A 81 1.07 -18.96 5.13
CA GLY A 81 0.88 -20.34 4.68
C GLY A 81 2.17 -20.94 4.13
N ASP A 82 2.22 -22.28 4.01
CA ASP A 82 3.42 -23.02 3.59
C ASP A 82 4.03 -22.49 2.30
N MET A 83 5.36 -22.41 2.23
CA MET A 83 6.06 -21.83 1.08
C MET A 83 7.09 -22.84 0.59
N GLU A 84 7.05 -23.23 -0.68
CA GLU A 84 7.76 -24.42 -1.21
C GLU A 84 9.28 -24.43 -1.07
N VAL A 85 9.91 -23.26 -0.95
CA VAL A 85 11.38 -23.15 -0.90
C VAL A 85 11.82 -22.67 0.46
N GLU A 86 12.63 -23.49 1.14
CA GLU A 86 13.28 -23.14 2.41
C GLU A 86 13.87 -21.72 2.36
N ALA A 87 13.44 -20.90 3.31
CA ALA A 87 14.12 -19.68 3.70
C ALA A 87 13.93 -19.50 5.22
N ASP A 88 14.55 -18.47 5.79
CA ASP A 88 14.63 -18.32 7.25
C ASP A 88 13.26 -18.30 7.96
N TYR A 89 12.17 -18.00 7.24
CA TYR A 89 10.80 -18.01 7.78
C TYR A 89 10.30 -19.39 8.25
N TRP A 90 10.90 -20.52 7.84
CA TRP A 90 10.54 -21.84 8.40
C TRP A 90 10.96 -21.99 9.87
N HIS A 91 11.94 -21.20 10.29
CA HIS A 91 12.42 -21.14 11.65
C HIS A 91 11.84 -19.94 12.41
N GLU A 92 10.94 -19.16 11.82
CA GLU A 92 10.37 -17.94 12.40
C GLU A 92 8.85 -18.08 12.46
N GLU A 93 8.19 -17.48 13.45
CA GLU A 93 6.73 -17.37 13.43
C GLU A 93 6.33 -16.28 12.43
N ALA A 94 6.26 -16.65 11.15
CA ALA A 94 5.94 -15.73 10.09
C ALA A 94 4.44 -15.51 9.96
N VAL A 95 4.03 -14.24 10.04
CA VAL A 95 2.62 -13.85 9.97
C VAL A 95 2.38 -12.77 8.91
N VAL A 96 1.17 -12.78 8.34
CA VAL A 96 0.69 -11.80 7.36
C VAL A 96 -0.66 -11.25 7.81
N LYS A 97 -1.04 -10.06 7.35
CA LYS A 97 -2.42 -9.60 7.50
C LYS A 97 -3.29 -10.32 6.46
N PRO A 98 -4.43 -10.90 6.85
CA PRO A 98 -5.38 -11.41 5.86
C PRO A 98 -5.81 -10.26 4.94
N ARG A 99 -5.94 -10.54 3.65
CA ARG A 99 -6.36 -9.60 2.61
C ARG A 99 -7.84 -9.73 2.28
N GLU A 100 -8.42 -10.90 2.53
CA GLU A 100 -9.83 -11.18 2.27
C GLU A 100 -10.77 -10.13 2.90
N PRO A 101 -10.61 -9.69 4.17
CA PRO A 101 -11.47 -8.66 4.75
C PRO A 101 -11.37 -7.29 4.04
N GLN A 102 -10.17 -6.88 3.62
CA GLN A 102 -9.96 -5.63 2.91
C GLN A 102 -10.56 -5.69 1.51
N ILE A 103 -10.40 -6.81 0.80
CA ILE A 103 -11.02 -7.02 -0.52
C ILE A 103 -12.56 -7.05 -0.38
N ASP A 104 -13.07 -7.66 0.69
CA ASP A 104 -14.52 -7.75 0.94
C ASP A 104 -15.11 -6.51 1.63
N ARG A 105 -14.33 -5.45 1.89
CA ARG A 105 -14.84 -4.17 2.41
C ARG A 105 -15.96 -3.61 1.54
N ASN A 106 -15.80 -3.75 0.22
CA ASN A 106 -16.80 -3.38 -0.78
C ASN A 106 -17.61 -4.59 -1.29
N LYS A 107 -17.66 -5.67 -0.50
CA LYS A 107 -18.41 -6.90 -0.77
C LYS A 107 -17.98 -7.65 -2.03
N MET A 108 -16.77 -7.43 -2.52
CA MET A 108 -16.29 -8.05 -3.75
C MET A 108 -16.20 -9.58 -3.66
N LEU A 109 -15.69 -10.13 -2.54
CA LEU A 109 -15.64 -11.58 -2.34
C LEU A 109 -17.05 -12.16 -2.09
N THR A 110 -17.89 -11.44 -1.36
CA THR A 110 -19.29 -11.77 -1.14
C THR A 110 -20.06 -11.86 -2.46
N ILE A 111 -19.82 -10.93 -3.40
CA ILE A 111 -20.42 -10.95 -4.74
C ILE A 111 -19.98 -12.20 -5.51
N CYS A 112 -18.69 -12.53 -5.43
CA CYS A 112 -18.13 -13.71 -6.09
C CYS A 112 -18.66 -15.04 -5.51
N GLY A 113 -18.91 -15.09 -4.20
CA GLY A 113 -19.26 -16.32 -3.48
C GLY A 113 -20.76 -16.54 -3.23
N MET A 114 -21.58 -15.49 -3.15
CA MET A 114 -22.97 -15.64 -2.67
C MET A 114 -23.99 -14.84 -3.48
N ALA A 115 -23.62 -13.70 -4.05
CA ALA A 115 -24.63 -12.74 -4.52
C ALA A 115 -25.39 -13.16 -5.79
N CYS A 116 -24.79 -13.90 -6.72
CA CYS A 116 -25.43 -14.18 -8.02
C CYS A 116 -25.78 -15.65 -8.24
N HIS A 117 -24.99 -16.59 -7.70
CA HIS A 117 -25.16 -18.02 -7.96
C HIS A 117 -24.62 -18.93 -6.83
N ASN A 118 -24.67 -18.48 -5.57
CA ASN A 118 -24.16 -19.26 -4.42
C ASN A 118 -22.75 -19.87 -4.65
N GLY A 119 -21.88 -19.10 -5.31
CA GLY A 119 -20.47 -19.46 -5.51
C GLY A 119 -20.18 -20.18 -6.83
N VAL A 120 -21.20 -20.41 -7.66
CA VAL A 120 -21.04 -21.08 -8.96
C VAL A 120 -21.06 -20.05 -10.10
N TYR A 121 -19.90 -19.73 -10.68
CA TYR A 121 -19.86 -18.79 -11.79
C TYR A 121 -20.34 -19.44 -13.10
N VAL A 122 -21.56 -19.13 -13.53
CA VAL A 122 -22.17 -19.67 -14.76
C VAL A 122 -22.51 -18.57 -15.78
N PRO A 123 -22.26 -18.80 -17.08
CA PRO A 123 -21.51 -19.93 -17.63
C PRO A 123 -20.03 -19.84 -17.28
N ILE A 124 -19.42 -20.98 -16.95
CA ILE A 124 -17.96 -21.05 -16.80
C ILE A 124 -17.36 -20.74 -18.18
N PRO A 125 -16.42 -19.80 -18.28
CA PRO A 125 -15.77 -19.49 -19.55
C PRO A 125 -15.08 -20.72 -20.14
N TYR A 126 -15.34 -21.02 -21.41
CA TYR A 126 -14.73 -22.16 -22.11
C TYR A 126 -13.24 -21.97 -22.40
N ASN A 127 -12.76 -20.72 -22.35
CA ASN A 127 -11.37 -20.36 -22.57
C ASN A 127 -10.95 -19.17 -21.67
N LYS A 128 -9.64 -18.89 -21.69
CA LYS A 128 -9.02 -17.76 -21.00
C LYS A 128 -8.83 -16.55 -21.92
N ASP A 129 -9.53 -16.50 -23.06
CA ASP A 129 -9.33 -15.41 -24.01
C ASP A 129 -9.87 -14.10 -23.42
N PRO A 130 -9.15 -12.97 -23.62
CA PRO A 130 -9.61 -11.65 -23.25
C PRO A 130 -10.99 -11.32 -23.83
N ARG A 131 -11.84 -10.71 -23.01
CA ARG A 131 -13.20 -10.33 -23.42
C ARG A 131 -13.73 -9.16 -22.59
N PRO A 132 -14.62 -8.32 -23.15
CA PRO A 132 -15.27 -7.27 -22.37
C PRO A 132 -16.00 -7.85 -21.15
N LEU A 133 -15.77 -7.25 -19.98
CA LEU A 133 -16.44 -7.65 -18.75
C LEU A 133 -17.71 -6.83 -18.54
N LYS A 134 -18.73 -7.46 -17.96
CA LYS A 134 -19.96 -6.77 -17.50
C LYS A 134 -19.90 -6.35 -16.02
N MET A 135 -18.91 -6.87 -15.30
CA MET A 135 -18.68 -6.68 -13.87
C MET A 135 -17.20 -6.30 -13.68
N HIS A 136 -16.83 -5.78 -12.50
CA HIS A 136 -15.49 -5.29 -12.17
C HIS A 136 -15.05 -4.02 -12.93
N LEU A 137 -15.98 -3.31 -13.58
CA LEU A 137 -15.70 -2.05 -14.28
C LEU A 137 -15.38 -0.89 -13.31
N ASP A 138 -15.76 -1.03 -12.05
CA ASP A 138 -15.38 -0.16 -10.94
C ASP A 138 -13.91 -0.31 -10.54
N ILE A 139 -13.33 -1.50 -10.73
CA ILE A 139 -11.91 -1.77 -10.46
C ILE A 139 -11.09 -1.55 -11.73
N ILE A 140 -11.56 -2.07 -12.87
CA ILE A 140 -10.90 -2.01 -14.18
C ILE A 140 -11.89 -1.49 -15.22
N PRO A 141 -11.92 -0.16 -15.44
CA PRO A 141 -12.85 0.47 -16.37
C PRO A 141 -12.75 -0.06 -17.80
N ASP A 142 -11.55 -0.45 -18.23
CA ASP A 142 -11.30 -1.05 -19.53
C ASP A 142 -10.58 -2.39 -19.37
N ALA A 143 -11.37 -3.46 -19.19
CA ALA A 143 -10.84 -4.81 -19.01
C ALA A 143 -10.00 -5.29 -20.21
N MET A 144 -10.32 -4.82 -21.43
CA MET A 144 -9.58 -5.20 -22.64
C MET A 144 -8.17 -4.59 -22.69
N ASN A 145 -7.94 -3.57 -21.87
CA ASN A 145 -6.67 -2.88 -21.75
C ASN A 145 -6.08 -3.07 -20.35
N LEU A 146 -6.18 -4.29 -19.81
CA LEU A 146 -5.55 -4.65 -18.55
C LEU A 146 -4.05 -4.34 -18.61
N LYS A 147 -3.61 -3.47 -17.70
CA LYS A 147 -2.24 -2.96 -17.62
C LYS A 147 -1.32 -3.94 -16.92
N HIS A 148 -1.19 -5.13 -17.51
CA HIS A 148 -0.31 -6.20 -17.03
C HIS A 148 0.21 -7.07 -18.18
N GLY A 149 1.52 -7.33 -18.20
CA GLY A 149 2.13 -8.25 -19.16
C GLY A 149 2.01 -7.81 -20.61
N LYS A 150 1.87 -6.50 -20.89
CA LYS A 150 1.70 -5.95 -22.24
C LYS A 150 0.51 -6.59 -22.99
N GLY A 151 -0.60 -6.79 -22.27
CA GLY A 151 -1.81 -7.44 -22.81
C GLY A 151 -1.73 -8.96 -22.95
N SER A 152 -0.61 -9.60 -22.55
CA SER A 152 -0.45 -11.07 -22.59
C SER A 152 -1.01 -11.78 -21.36
N VAL A 153 -1.56 -11.04 -20.40
CA VAL A 153 -2.12 -11.56 -19.15
C VAL A 153 -3.59 -11.21 -19.10
N TRP A 154 -4.41 -12.20 -18.76
CA TRP A 154 -5.85 -12.07 -18.57
C TRP A 154 -6.25 -12.32 -17.11
N CYS A 155 -7.46 -11.91 -16.74
CA CYS A 155 -7.99 -12.04 -15.37
C CYS A 155 -7.88 -13.48 -14.84
N LEU A 156 -8.07 -14.48 -15.71
CA LEU A 156 -8.09 -15.91 -15.38
C LEU A 156 -6.69 -16.57 -15.32
N ASP A 157 -5.64 -15.79 -15.51
CA ASP A 157 -4.27 -16.21 -15.21
C ASP A 157 -3.93 -16.01 -13.73
N CYS A 158 -4.70 -15.15 -13.06
CA CYS A 158 -4.59 -14.82 -11.64
C CYS A 158 -5.77 -15.37 -10.83
N HIS A 159 -7.00 -15.17 -11.30
CA HIS A 159 -8.21 -15.62 -10.61
C HIS A 159 -8.60 -17.04 -11.02
N HIS A 160 -8.99 -17.86 -10.05
CA HIS A 160 -9.35 -19.25 -10.29
C HIS A 160 -10.65 -19.38 -11.08
N LEU A 161 -10.66 -20.27 -12.10
CA LEU A 161 -11.67 -20.37 -13.16
C LEU A 161 -13.10 -20.62 -12.64
N VAL A 162 -13.24 -21.39 -11.56
CA VAL A 162 -14.53 -21.79 -11.00
C VAL A 162 -14.78 -21.07 -9.67
N ASP A 163 -13.95 -21.37 -8.66
CA ASP A 163 -13.96 -20.67 -7.37
C ASP A 163 -13.30 -19.29 -7.46
N ARG A 164 -14.10 -18.26 -7.76
CA ARG A 164 -13.63 -16.86 -7.87
C ARG A 164 -13.23 -16.23 -6.53
N THR A 165 -13.46 -16.92 -5.40
CA THR A 165 -12.95 -16.49 -4.08
C THR A 165 -11.49 -16.90 -3.88
N LYS A 166 -10.88 -17.54 -4.87
CA LYS A 166 -9.47 -17.95 -4.88
C LYS A 166 -8.74 -17.46 -6.12
N LEU A 167 -7.42 -17.41 -5.98
CA LEU A 167 -6.45 -17.23 -7.05
C LEU A 167 -6.02 -18.60 -7.59
N ILE A 168 -5.27 -18.64 -8.69
CA ILE A 168 -4.86 -19.89 -9.35
C ILE A 168 -3.36 -19.92 -9.62
N ASP A 169 -2.73 -21.06 -9.41
CA ASP A 169 -1.33 -21.26 -9.79
C ASP A 169 -1.17 -21.71 -11.26
N ASN A 170 0.01 -22.22 -11.64
CA ASN A 170 0.28 -22.70 -13.00
C ASN A 170 -0.30 -24.10 -13.27
N PHE A 171 -0.58 -24.87 -12.23
CA PHE A 171 -1.08 -26.25 -12.31
C PHE A 171 -2.59 -26.33 -12.13
N GLY A 172 -3.24 -25.21 -11.79
CA GLY A 172 -4.67 -25.11 -11.55
C GLY A 172 -5.07 -25.22 -10.08
N TYR A 173 -4.11 -25.30 -9.15
CA TYR A 173 -4.39 -25.32 -7.72
C TYR A 173 -4.81 -23.93 -7.22
N SER A 174 -5.70 -23.93 -6.23
CA SER A 174 -6.22 -22.72 -5.60
C SER A 174 -5.18 -22.07 -4.69
N VAL A 175 -5.05 -20.76 -4.80
CA VAL A 175 -4.22 -19.91 -3.95
C VAL A 175 -5.15 -18.96 -3.18
N SER A 176 -4.97 -18.82 -1.86
CA SER A 176 -5.75 -17.84 -1.08
C SER A 176 -5.33 -16.40 -1.42
N PHE A 177 -6.28 -15.47 -1.38
CA PHE A 177 -5.99 -14.03 -1.46
C PHE A 177 -5.09 -13.52 -0.33
N ASN A 178 -4.96 -14.27 0.77
CA ASN A 178 -4.05 -13.96 1.87
C ASN A 178 -2.60 -14.36 1.56
N GLN A 179 -2.34 -15.10 0.47
CA GLN A 179 -1.01 -15.55 0.06
C GLN A 179 -0.69 -15.16 -1.39
N PRO A 180 -0.89 -13.89 -1.80
CA PRO A 180 -0.76 -13.47 -3.20
C PRO A 180 0.68 -13.61 -3.72
N GLN A 181 1.68 -13.62 -2.85
CA GLN A 181 3.07 -13.86 -3.23
C GLN A 181 3.28 -15.19 -3.95
N LYS A 182 2.48 -16.22 -3.66
CA LYS A 182 2.52 -17.51 -4.36
C LYS A 182 2.06 -17.34 -5.81
N LEU A 183 1.05 -16.51 -6.04
CA LEU A 183 0.59 -16.15 -7.38
C LEU A 183 1.63 -15.29 -8.10
N CYS A 184 2.11 -14.21 -7.48
CA CYS A 184 3.05 -13.28 -8.11
C CYS A 184 4.38 -13.98 -8.47
N GLY A 185 4.82 -14.91 -7.63
CA GLY A 185 6.03 -15.71 -7.81
C GLY A 185 6.04 -16.61 -9.05
N LYS A 186 4.86 -16.92 -9.63
CA LYS A 186 4.74 -17.68 -10.90
C LYS A 186 5.58 -17.06 -12.02
N CYS A 187 5.60 -15.73 -12.07
CA CYS A 187 6.27 -14.96 -13.11
C CYS A 187 7.39 -14.06 -12.55
N HIS A 188 7.20 -13.49 -11.36
CA HIS A 188 8.14 -12.55 -10.74
C HIS A 188 9.11 -13.24 -9.78
N GLY A 189 9.74 -14.33 -10.23
CA GLY A 189 10.56 -15.20 -9.37
C GLY A 189 11.74 -14.49 -8.68
N GLN A 190 12.39 -13.53 -9.33
CA GLN A 190 13.48 -12.75 -8.72
C GLN A 190 12.97 -11.88 -7.56
N VAL A 191 11.88 -11.14 -7.79
CA VAL A 191 11.27 -10.27 -6.77
C VAL A 191 10.72 -11.11 -5.62
N TYR A 192 10.09 -12.25 -5.94
CA TYR A 192 9.59 -13.19 -4.95
C TYR A 192 10.69 -13.72 -4.02
N ARG A 193 11.85 -14.09 -4.56
CA ARG A 193 13.02 -14.49 -3.74
C ARG A 193 13.48 -13.35 -2.84
N SER A 194 13.69 -12.15 -3.40
CA SER A 194 14.09 -10.98 -2.60
C SER A 194 13.08 -10.62 -1.52
N TRP A 195 11.79 -10.76 -1.80
CA TRP A 195 10.72 -10.52 -0.84
C TRP A 195 10.76 -11.54 0.30
N ARG A 196 10.87 -12.81 -0.04
CA ARG A 196 10.95 -13.92 0.91
C ARG A 196 12.17 -13.79 1.82
N ASP A 197 13.30 -13.37 1.27
CA ASP A 197 14.55 -13.16 1.99
C ASP A 197 14.54 -11.83 2.80
N GLY A 198 13.47 -11.03 2.68
CA GLY A 198 13.29 -9.77 3.40
C GLY A 198 14.11 -8.60 2.85
N ILE A 199 14.69 -8.75 1.65
CA ILE A 199 15.41 -7.69 0.92
C ILE A 199 14.42 -6.73 0.24
N HIS A 200 13.28 -7.25 -0.21
CA HIS A 200 12.22 -6.46 -0.85
C HIS A 200 10.93 -6.47 -0.01
N GLY A 201 10.25 -5.32 0.04
CA GLY A 201 9.05 -5.13 0.84
C GLY A 201 9.34 -4.65 2.26
N LYS A 202 8.36 -4.81 3.15
CA LYS A 202 8.42 -4.38 4.55
C LYS A 202 8.29 -5.60 5.46
N ARG A 203 9.14 -5.64 6.49
CA ARG A 203 9.11 -6.66 7.54
C ARG A 203 9.37 -5.98 8.88
N ILE A 204 8.56 -6.31 9.88
CA ILE A 204 8.76 -5.87 11.27
C ILE A 204 8.68 -7.06 12.21
N GLY A 205 9.15 -6.87 13.43
CA GLY A 205 9.06 -7.87 14.50
C GLY A 205 10.42 -8.16 15.08
N MET A 206 10.56 -9.38 15.58
CA MET A 206 11.70 -9.81 16.36
C MET A 206 12.93 -10.06 15.47
N TRP A 207 14.14 -9.83 16.00
CA TRP A 207 15.39 -10.07 15.27
C TRP A 207 15.94 -11.49 15.49
N ASP A 208 15.60 -12.11 16.61
CA ASP A 208 16.01 -13.47 16.96
C ASP A 208 15.43 -14.49 15.99
N LYS A 209 16.23 -15.54 15.74
CA LYS A 209 15.76 -16.73 15.04
C LYS A 209 14.71 -17.42 15.92
N GLY A 210 13.56 -17.78 15.35
CA GLY A 210 12.40 -18.22 16.13
C GLY A 210 11.41 -17.11 16.43
N GLY A 211 11.84 -15.85 16.36
CA GLY A 211 11.02 -14.70 16.70
C GLY A 211 9.87 -14.49 15.72
N LYS A 212 8.75 -13.98 16.24
CA LYS A 212 7.59 -13.60 15.43
C LYS A 212 7.91 -12.39 14.59
N LYS A 213 7.65 -12.47 13.29
CA LYS A 213 7.77 -11.32 12.39
C LYS A 213 6.56 -11.22 11.48
N ARG A 214 6.28 -10.00 11.02
CA ARG A 214 5.17 -9.70 10.13
C ARG A 214 5.72 -9.34 8.76
N TRP A 215 5.21 -10.00 7.74
CA TRP A 215 5.48 -9.73 6.34
C TRP A 215 4.31 -8.99 5.72
N TRP A 216 4.62 -7.96 4.94
CA TRP A 216 3.65 -7.34 4.04
C TRP A 216 3.64 -8.12 2.73
N VAL A 217 2.47 -8.54 2.28
CA VAL A 217 2.34 -9.27 1.02
C VAL A 217 2.29 -8.31 -0.17
N CYS A 218 2.49 -8.84 -1.37
CA CYS A 218 2.62 -8.04 -2.59
C CYS A 218 1.46 -7.04 -2.77
N THR A 219 0.22 -7.46 -2.48
CA THR A 219 -1.00 -6.65 -2.68
C THR A 219 -1.27 -5.63 -1.58
N GLU A 220 -0.43 -5.55 -0.55
CA GLU A 220 -0.47 -4.42 0.40
C GLU A 220 0.23 -3.19 -0.19
N CYS A 221 1.31 -3.40 -0.95
CA CYS A 221 2.11 -2.34 -1.56
C CYS A 221 1.84 -2.13 -3.05
N HIS A 222 1.28 -3.13 -3.75
CA HIS A 222 1.13 -3.08 -5.20
C HIS A 222 -0.29 -3.38 -5.64
N ASN A 223 -0.82 -2.58 -6.58
CA ASN A 223 -2.09 -2.88 -7.24
C ASN A 223 -1.82 -3.87 -8.39
N PRO A 224 -2.25 -5.14 -8.30
CA PRO A 224 -1.97 -6.15 -9.32
C PRO A 224 -2.64 -5.87 -10.67
N HIS A 225 -3.62 -4.97 -10.71
CA HIS A 225 -4.34 -4.66 -11.95
C HIS A 225 -3.86 -3.38 -12.65
N ASP A 226 -2.83 -2.72 -12.11
CA ASP A 226 -2.30 -1.47 -12.63
C ASP A 226 -0.77 -1.43 -12.49
N VAL A 227 -0.09 -2.10 -13.43
CA VAL A 227 1.36 -2.38 -13.36
C VAL A 227 2.16 -1.87 -14.57
N GLU A 228 1.56 -1.00 -15.38
CA GLU A 228 2.21 -0.34 -16.52
C GLU A 228 2.17 1.17 -16.31
N GLN A 229 2.88 1.65 -15.30
CA GLN A 229 2.88 3.06 -14.91
C GLN A 229 4.16 3.79 -15.33
N GLY A 230 4.12 5.13 -15.22
CA GLY A 230 5.23 6.04 -15.51
C GLY A 230 5.62 6.13 -16.99
N ASP A 231 6.64 6.93 -17.30
CA ASP A 231 7.06 7.22 -18.68
C ASP A 231 7.46 5.98 -19.50
N ARG A 232 7.84 4.91 -18.80
CA ARG A 232 8.28 3.64 -19.42
C ARG A 232 7.13 2.64 -19.62
N ASN A 233 5.92 2.93 -19.10
CA ASN A 233 4.79 2.00 -19.05
C ASN A 233 5.22 0.60 -18.59
N SER A 234 6.04 0.56 -17.53
CA SER A 234 6.66 -0.68 -17.08
C SER A 234 6.80 -0.70 -15.56
N GLY A 235 6.07 -1.60 -14.93
CA GLY A 235 6.10 -1.81 -13.49
C GLY A 235 5.07 -0.97 -12.73
N TYR A 236 4.96 -1.29 -11.44
CA TYR A 236 4.07 -0.60 -10.51
C TYR A 236 4.42 0.88 -10.37
N ALA A 237 3.42 1.67 -9.97
CA ALA A 237 3.65 2.99 -9.38
C ALA A 237 4.80 2.91 -8.38
N GLN A 238 5.85 3.72 -8.61
CA GLN A 238 6.91 3.84 -7.61
C GLN A 238 6.30 4.51 -6.38
N LEU A 239 6.43 3.85 -5.23
CA LEU A 239 6.11 4.47 -3.96
C LEU A 239 7.23 5.47 -3.66
N ALA A 240 6.85 6.71 -3.38
CA ALA A 240 7.81 7.67 -2.82
C ALA A 240 8.31 7.08 -1.48
N PRO A 241 9.63 6.93 -1.29
CA PRO A 241 10.17 6.56 0.01
C PRO A 241 9.71 7.55 1.06
N GLU A 242 9.51 7.10 2.29
CA GLU A 242 9.34 8.03 3.41
C GLU A 242 10.54 9.00 3.44
N PRO A 243 10.33 10.28 3.82
CA PRO A 243 11.42 11.22 4.00
C PRO A 243 12.48 10.62 4.92
N ALA A 244 13.75 10.95 4.67
CA ALA A 244 14.83 10.53 5.55
C ALA A 244 14.52 10.96 7.00
N PRO A 245 14.89 10.13 8.00
CA PRO A 245 14.72 10.50 9.40
C PRO A 245 15.31 11.88 9.68
N ASN A 246 14.69 12.62 10.61
CA ASN A 246 15.24 13.89 11.05
C ASN A 246 16.68 13.69 11.56
N LEU A 247 17.56 14.61 11.16
CA LEU A 247 18.94 14.59 11.61
C LEU A 247 19.02 14.66 13.15
N PRO A 248 19.97 13.95 13.78
CA PRO A 248 20.22 14.08 15.20
C PRO A 248 20.43 15.55 15.60
N LYS A 249 19.99 15.89 16.80
CA LYS A 249 20.05 17.26 17.32
C LYS A 249 21.49 17.79 17.28
N GLY A 250 21.71 18.89 16.56
CA GLY A 250 23.03 19.51 16.36
C GLY A 250 23.71 19.16 15.03
N MET A 251 23.13 18.29 14.22
CA MET A 251 23.65 17.94 12.90
C MET A 251 22.89 18.71 11.81
N THR A 252 23.61 19.40 10.94
CA THR A 252 23.04 20.26 9.88
C THR A 252 22.89 19.55 8.54
N ASN A 253 23.62 18.45 8.30
CA ASN A 253 23.53 17.62 7.10
C ASN A 253 23.91 16.15 7.39
N ALA A 254 23.67 15.26 6.42
CA ALA A 254 24.06 13.85 6.44
C ALA A 254 25.24 13.55 5.50
N ASP A 255 26.09 14.52 5.18
CA ASP A 255 27.13 14.32 4.15
C ASP A 255 28.16 13.25 4.54
N HIS A 256 28.30 12.96 5.83
CA HIS A 256 29.12 11.87 6.35
C HIS A 256 28.66 10.48 5.87
N GLU A 257 27.38 10.28 5.55
CA GLU A 257 26.87 9.02 4.99
C GLU A 257 27.22 8.83 3.51
N ARG A 258 27.60 9.91 2.82
CA ARG A 258 28.05 9.86 1.42
C ARG A 258 29.51 9.41 1.29
N MET A 259 30.25 9.30 2.40
CA MET A 259 31.62 8.81 2.36
C MET A 259 31.61 7.32 2.05
N HIS A 260 32.16 6.94 0.88
CA HIS A 260 32.30 5.54 0.51
C HIS A 260 33.18 4.79 1.52
N HIS A 261 32.56 3.99 2.38
CA HIS A 261 33.27 3.01 3.19
C HIS A 261 33.67 1.81 2.31
N GLY A 262 34.78 1.98 1.60
CA GLY A 262 35.49 0.93 0.88
C GLY A 262 36.94 1.36 0.69
N PRO A 263 37.91 0.43 0.58
CA PRO A 263 39.28 0.81 0.34
C PRO A 263 39.33 1.66 -0.93
N SER A 264 39.79 2.91 -0.81
CA SER A 264 40.08 3.73 -1.96
C SER A 264 41.10 2.95 -2.79
N LYS A 265 40.74 2.60 -4.03
CA LYS A 265 41.73 2.12 -4.97
C LYS A 265 42.70 3.28 -5.16
N SER A 266 43.87 3.19 -4.53
CA SER A 266 45.00 4.02 -4.89
C SER A 266 45.23 3.86 -6.38
N GLU A 267 45.17 4.96 -7.11
CA GLU A 267 45.64 5.03 -8.48
C GLU A 267 47.03 4.42 -8.53
N SER A 268 47.15 3.31 -9.25
CA SER A 268 48.47 2.80 -9.64
C SER A 268 48.94 3.65 -10.79
N LEU A 269 49.82 4.59 -10.48
CA LEU A 269 50.76 5.14 -11.45
C LEU A 269 51.60 3.99 -12.01
N HIS A 270 51.36 3.61 -13.26
CA HIS A 270 52.37 3.13 -14.22
C HIS A 270 51.88 3.35 -15.64
#